data_AF-A0A9D8PHV9-F1
#
_entry.id   AF-A0A9D8PHV9-F1
#
_cell.length_a   1.000
_cell.length_b   1.000
_cell.length_c   1.000
_cell.angle_alpha   90.00
_cell.angle_beta   90.00
_cell.angle_gamma   90.00
#
_symmetry.space_group_name_H-M   'P 1'
#
loop_
_entity.id
_entity.type
_entity.pdbx_description
1 polymer ?
#
loop_
_entity_poly.entity_id
_entity_poly.type
_entity_poly.pdbx_seq_one_letter_code
_entity_poly.pdbx_strand_id
1 'polypeptide(L)'
;MKDERDRQIPMGVWRSVRWGFAALAVAIIALAIAVAMGVADPNPVGRLVWEERWQGASGKWQTFGEGRMEIGGGGLEIEVGRDEIGGGVTRGEGGEFTFEVAGGQSSGEVGTAYGIVFNFQTPESFTAVMINGNGYVEVISADGREWMAWQQWPNILLGYEANRLRVDARGGEGLIRINDEALLRVPVSEGAVGVIARGSAAGQRVRFGWAKYWAK
;
A
#
# COMPACT_ATOMS: atom_id res chain seq x y z
N MET A 1 -25.86 63.60 -7.38
CA MET A 1 -25.23 62.27 -7.30
C MET A 1 -26.32 61.30 -6.88
N LYS A 2 -27.01 60.67 -7.84
CA LYS A 2 -28.12 59.76 -7.57
C LYS A 2 -27.53 58.37 -7.38
N ASP A 3 -27.79 57.77 -6.22
CA ASP A 3 -27.15 56.54 -5.78
C ASP A 3 -27.61 55.36 -6.65
N GLU A 4 -26.74 54.88 -7.54
CA GLU A 4 -26.99 53.84 -8.54
C GLU A 4 -26.88 52.42 -7.94
N ARG A 5 -26.88 52.31 -6.61
CA ARG A 5 -26.50 51.10 -5.86
C ARG A 5 -27.62 50.11 -5.52
N ASP A 6 -28.83 50.28 -6.04
CA ASP A 6 -29.97 49.41 -5.69
C ASP A 6 -30.68 48.78 -6.90
N ARG A 7 -29.91 48.28 -7.87
CA ARG A 7 -30.46 47.32 -8.83
C ARG A 7 -30.72 45.99 -8.12
N GLN A 8 -31.93 45.81 -7.62
CA GLN A 8 -32.40 44.51 -7.12
C GLN A 8 -32.22 43.45 -8.21
N ILE A 9 -31.36 42.47 -7.92
CA ILE A 9 -31.11 41.34 -8.82
C ILE A 9 -32.43 40.57 -9.01
N PRO A 10 -32.86 40.31 -10.26
CA PRO A 10 -34.11 39.60 -10.50
C PRO A 10 -34.15 38.24 -9.78
N MET A 11 -35.28 37.90 -9.16
CA MET A 11 -35.43 36.63 -8.41
C MET A 11 -35.11 35.39 -9.26
N GLY A 12 -35.28 35.46 -10.59
CA GLY A 12 -34.88 34.39 -11.51
C GLY A 12 -33.38 34.10 -11.47
N VAL A 13 -32.55 35.14 -11.39
CA VAL A 13 -31.08 34.99 -11.29
C VAL A 13 -30.70 34.28 -9.99
N TRP A 14 -31.30 34.66 -8.87
CA TRP A 14 -31.05 34.00 -7.57
C TRP A 14 -31.43 32.52 -7.57
N ARG A 15 -32.54 32.14 -8.23
CA ARG A 15 -32.92 30.73 -8.37
C ARG A 15 -31.90 29.97 -9.21
N SER A 16 -31.47 30.51 -10.34
CA SER A 16 -30.46 29.87 -11.19
C SER A 16 -29.12 29.70 -10.46
N VAL A 17 -28.68 30.71 -9.70
CA VAL A 17 -27.46 30.64 -8.89
C VAL A 17 -27.59 29.53 -7.83
N ARG A 18 -28.70 29.46 -7.09
CA ARG A 18 -28.92 28.42 -6.08
C ARG A 18 -28.92 27.01 -6.67
N TRP A 19 -29.59 26.81 -7.80
CA TRP A 19 -29.59 25.51 -8.48
C TRP A 19 -28.20 25.14 -9.00
N GLY A 20 -27.44 26.11 -9.51
CA GLY A 20 -26.05 25.91 -9.92
C GLY A 20 -25.16 25.44 -8.76
N PHE A 21 -25.24 26.10 -7.61
CA PHE A 21 -24.51 25.67 -6.41
C PHE A 21 -24.94 24.30 -5.90
N ALA A 22 -26.25 24.00 -5.90
CA ALA A 22 -26.75 22.70 -5.48
C ALA A 22 -26.25 21.58 -6.42
N ALA A 23 -26.29 21.79 -7.73
CA ALA A 23 -25.79 20.84 -8.72
C ALA A 23 -24.27 20.61 -8.57
N LEU A 24 -23.50 21.68 -8.36
CA LEU A 24 -22.06 21.58 -8.11
C LEU A 24 -21.76 20.79 -6.83
N ALA A 25 -22.48 21.04 -5.74
CA ALA A 25 -22.32 20.31 -4.50
C ALA A 25 -22.61 18.81 -4.66
N VAL A 26 -23.70 18.46 -5.38
CA VAL A 26 -24.03 17.06 -5.69
C VAL A 26 -22.93 16.40 -6.53
N ALA A 27 -22.40 17.11 -7.53
CA ALA A 27 -21.30 16.59 -8.35
C ALA A 27 -20.02 16.33 -7.54
N ILE A 28 -19.67 17.24 -6.62
CA ILE A 28 -18.52 17.06 -5.72
C ILE A 28 -18.73 15.85 -4.80
N ILE A 29 -19.92 15.69 -4.21
CA ILE A 29 -20.24 14.53 -3.36
C ILE A 29 -20.17 13.23 -4.15
N ALA A 30 -20.74 13.20 -5.36
CA ALA A 30 -20.70 12.01 -6.21
C ALA A 30 -19.26 11.64 -6.60
N LEU A 31 -18.42 12.63 -6.92
CA LEU A 31 -17.01 12.42 -7.20
C LEU A 31 -16.27 11.88 -5.98
N ALA A 32 -16.50 12.45 -4.79
CA ALA A 32 -15.89 11.98 -3.56
C ALA A 32 -16.27 10.52 -3.24
N ILE A 33 -17.55 10.16 -3.46
CA ILE A 33 -18.01 8.76 -3.33
C ILE A 33 -17.30 7.86 -4.35
N ALA A 34 -17.22 8.27 -5.62
CA ALA A 34 -16.54 7.47 -6.65
C ALA A 34 -15.06 7.23 -6.31
N VAL A 35 -14.35 8.26 -5.83
CA VAL A 35 -12.97 8.13 -5.36
C VAL A 35 -12.87 7.21 -4.14
N ALA A 36 -13.76 7.37 -3.15
CA ALA A 36 -13.79 6.50 -1.97
C ALA A 36 -14.12 5.03 -2.29
N MET A 37 -14.83 4.79 -3.39
CA MET A 37 -15.11 3.45 -3.92
C MET A 37 -13.95 2.88 -4.76
N GLY A 38 -12.85 3.61 -4.90
CA GLY A 38 -11.69 3.18 -5.67
C GLY A 38 -11.92 3.16 -7.18
N VAL A 39 -12.86 3.97 -7.70
CA VAL A 39 -13.11 4.07 -9.16
C VAL A 39 -11.86 4.57 -9.90
N ALA A 40 -11.02 5.35 -9.22
CA ALA A 40 -9.74 5.82 -9.74
C ALA A 40 -8.57 4.86 -9.45
N ASP A 41 -8.79 3.78 -8.69
CA ASP A 41 -7.73 2.86 -8.31
C ASP A 41 -7.21 2.14 -9.56
N PRO A 42 -5.89 1.98 -9.71
CA PRO A 42 -5.34 1.31 -10.87
C PRO A 42 -5.82 -0.13 -10.93
N ASN A 43 -6.38 -0.54 -12.08
CA ASN A 43 -6.84 -1.92 -12.25
C ASN A 43 -5.68 -2.92 -12.06
N PRO A 44 -5.85 -3.98 -11.25
CA PRO A 44 -4.85 -5.02 -11.09
C PRO A 44 -4.62 -5.80 -12.39
N VAL A 45 -3.51 -6.53 -12.45
CA VAL A 45 -3.13 -7.36 -13.58
C VAL A 45 -3.82 -8.71 -13.49
N GLY A 46 -4.80 -8.93 -14.36
CA GLY A 46 -5.50 -10.21 -14.45
C GLY A 46 -6.67 -10.34 -13.47
N ARG A 47 -7.02 -11.58 -13.12
CA ARG A 47 -8.14 -11.88 -12.21
C ARG A 47 -7.63 -12.15 -10.80
N LEU A 48 -8.47 -11.89 -9.80
CA LEU A 48 -8.14 -12.24 -8.41
C LEU A 48 -7.99 -13.76 -8.30
N VAL A 49 -6.79 -14.20 -7.91
CA VAL A 49 -6.48 -15.62 -7.69
C VAL A 49 -6.77 -15.98 -6.23
N TRP A 50 -6.28 -15.15 -5.31
CA TRP A 50 -6.49 -15.35 -3.88
C TRP A 50 -6.49 -14.05 -3.09
N GLU A 51 -7.17 -14.09 -1.96
CA GLU A 51 -7.15 -13.08 -0.92
C GLU A 51 -6.85 -13.77 0.42
N GLU A 52 -5.98 -13.17 1.21
CA GLU A 52 -5.65 -13.58 2.56
C GLU A 52 -6.10 -12.49 3.53
N ARG A 53 -6.89 -12.87 4.54
CA ARG A 53 -7.33 -12.00 5.65
C ARG A 53 -6.90 -12.54 7.01
N TRP A 54 -6.07 -13.58 7.02
CA TRP A 54 -5.48 -14.23 8.19
C TRP A 54 -6.52 -14.63 9.25
N GLN A 55 -7.63 -15.21 8.81
CA GLN A 55 -8.71 -15.69 9.69
C GLN A 55 -8.56 -17.17 10.10
N GLY A 56 -7.45 -17.82 9.77
CA GLY A 56 -7.17 -19.23 10.04
C GLY A 56 -5.69 -19.58 9.85
N ALA A 57 -5.33 -20.86 9.87
CA ALA A 57 -3.93 -21.30 9.79
C ALA A 57 -3.22 -20.86 8.50
N SER A 58 -2.01 -20.32 8.60
CA SER A 58 -1.20 -19.75 7.50
C SER A 58 -0.53 -20.80 6.61
N GLY A 59 -1.05 -22.02 6.47
CA GLY A 59 -0.32 -23.17 5.91
C GLY A 59 0.30 -23.00 4.51
N LYS A 60 -0.06 -21.95 3.75
CA LYS A 60 0.54 -21.57 2.47
C LYS A 60 1.77 -20.65 2.56
N TRP A 61 2.02 -20.04 3.72
CA TRP A 61 3.08 -19.08 3.92
C TRP A 61 4.33 -19.74 4.52
N GLN A 62 5.46 -19.58 3.84
CA GLN A 62 6.77 -19.95 4.34
C GLN A 62 7.41 -18.75 5.02
N THR A 63 7.83 -18.91 6.27
CA THR A 63 8.53 -17.86 7.02
C THR A 63 10.01 -17.77 6.63
N PHE A 64 10.59 -16.58 6.72
CA PHE A 64 12.03 -16.37 6.56
C PHE A 64 12.52 -15.27 7.53
N GLY A 65 13.84 -15.24 7.74
CA GLY A 65 14.48 -14.30 8.66
C GLY A 65 14.38 -14.72 10.12
N GLU A 66 14.67 -13.78 11.01
CA GLU A 66 14.75 -13.95 12.47
C GLU A 66 13.45 -13.52 13.16
N GLY A 67 12.66 -12.66 12.51
CA GLY A 67 11.38 -12.19 13.06
C GLY A 67 10.36 -13.31 13.23
N ARG A 68 9.52 -13.18 14.25
CA ARG A 68 8.47 -14.14 14.59
C ARG A 68 7.16 -13.74 13.92
N MET A 69 6.58 -14.64 13.14
CA MET A 69 5.34 -14.42 12.42
C MET A 69 4.20 -15.21 13.08
N GLU A 70 3.12 -14.52 13.44
CA GLU A 70 1.94 -15.09 14.07
C GLU A 70 0.66 -14.55 13.43
N ILE A 71 -0.40 -15.35 13.45
CA ILE A 71 -1.74 -14.89 13.07
C ILE A 71 -2.49 -14.56 14.35
N GLY A 72 -2.96 -13.31 14.46
CA GLY A 72 -3.63 -12.83 15.66
C GLY A 72 -4.17 -11.42 15.49
N GLY A 73 -5.08 -11.01 16.38
CA GLY A 73 -5.58 -9.62 16.41
C GLY A 73 -6.23 -9.14 15.10
N GLY A 74 -6.79 -10.06 14.30
CA GLY A 74 -7.43 -9.75 13.03
C GLY A 74 -6.49 -9.59 11.83
N GLY A 75 -5.24 -10.06 11.93
CA GLY A 75 -4.28 -10.00 10.82
C GLY A 75 -3.06 -10.89 11.03
N LEU A 76 -2.06 -10.69 10.18
CA LEU A 76 -0.74 -11.26 10.36
C LEU A 76 0.14 -10.31 11.13
N GLU A 77 0.67 -10.74 12.27
CA GLU A 77 1.60 -9.99 13.10
C GLU A 77 3.02 -10.50 12.87
N ILE A 78 3.96 -9.59 12.64
CA ILE A 78 5.40 -9.88 12.57
C ILE A 78 6.05 -9.12 13.72
N GLU A 79 6.64 -9.86 14.65
CA GLU A 79 7.47 -9.31 15.73
C GLU A 79 8.94 -9.36 15.30
N VAL A 80 9.61 -8.21 15.40
CA VAL A 80 11.03 -8.05 15.06
C VAL A 80 11.77 -7.28 16.17
N GLY A 81 12.98 -7.72 16.46
CA GLY A 81 13.95 -7.02 17.29
C GLY A 81 14.73 -5.95 16.52
N ARG A 82 15.71 -5.34 17.18
CA ARG A 82 16.57 -4.31 16.57
C ARG A 82 17.42 -4.96 15.48
N ASP A 83 17.36 -4.38 14.28
CA ASP A 83 18.10 -4.84 13.09
C ASP A 83 17.68 -6.23 12.59
N GLU A 84 16.72 -6.88 13.23
CA GLU A 84 16.15 -8.15 12.78
C GLU A 84 15.26 -7.93 11.57
N ILE A 85 15.31 -8.88 10.64
CA ILE A 85 14.42 -8.97 9.48
C ILE A 85 13.57 -10.21 9.64
N GLY A 86 12.28 -10.10 9.35
CA GLY A 86 11.36 -11.23 9.36
C GLY A 86 10.28 -11.07 8.32
N GLY A 87 9.77 -12.19 7.82
CA GLY A 87 8.73 -12.15 6.81
C GLY A 87 8.10 -13.50 6.53
N GLY A 88 7.11 -13.46 5.64
CA GLY A 88 6.45 -14.63 5.12
C GLY A 88 6.27 -14.48 3.61
N VAL A 89 6.46 -15.56 2.87
CA VAL A 89 6.24 -15.62 1.43
C VAL A 89 5.30 -16.74 1.05
N THR A 90 4.59 -16.56 -0.05
CA THR A 90 3.76 -17.59 -0.68
C THR A 90 4.06 -17.63 -2.17
N ARG A 91 3.88 -18.80 -2.77
CA ARG A 91 4.12 -18.99 -4.19
C ARG A 91 3.13 -18.17 -5.02
N GLY A 92 3.65 -17.40 -5.99
CA GLY A 92 2.85 -16.79 -7.06
C GLY A 92 2.62 -17.77 -8.21
N GLU A 93 1.69 -17.45 -9.12
CA GLU A 93 1.43 -18.27 -10.32
C GLU A 93 2.45 -18.03 -11.44
N GLY A 94 3.36 -17.06 -11.28
CA GLY A 94 4.32 -16.64 -12.30
C GLY A 94 3.69 -15.70 -13.34
N GLY A 95 4.48 -15.24 -14.32
CA GLY A 95 3.99 -14.38 -15.40
C GLY A 95 3.61 -12.95 -14.99
N GLU A 96 2.53 -12.42 -15.55
CA GLU A 96 2.02 -11.08 -15.23
C GLU A 96 1.07 -11.12 -14.03
N PHE A 97 1.34 -10.32 -13.00
CA PHE A 97 0.60 -10.37 -11.74
C PHE A 97 0.47 -9.01 -11.07
N THR A 98 -0.48 -8.90 -10.14
CA THR A 98 -0.49 -7.87 -9.10
C THR A 98 -0.36 -8.55 -7.75
N PHE A 99 0.52 -8.04 -6.90
CA PHE A 99 0.54 -8.39 -5.49
C PHE A 99 0.35 -7.11 -4.65
N GLU A 100 -0.59 -7.16 -3.71
CA GLU A 100 -1.01 -6.00 -2.92
C GLU A 100 -1.22 -6.41 -1.46
N VAL A 101 -0.79 -5.57 -0.53
CA VAL A 101 -0.99 -5.76 0.90
C VAL A 101 -1.40 -4.45 1.55
N ALA A 102 -2.11 -4.53 2.67
CA ALA A 102 -2.22 -3.42 3.60
C ALA A 102 -1.67 -3.80 4.97
N GLY A 103 -0.82 -2.95 5.52
CA GLY A 103 -0.24 -3.16 6.84
C GLY A 103 0.24 -1.86 7.48
N GLY A 104 0.47 -1.91 8.78
CA GLY A 104 0.94 -0.81 9.59
C GLY A 104 1.69 -1.32 10.82
N GLN A 105 2.49 -0.47 11.44
CA GLN A 105 3.05 -0.78 12.75
C GLN A 105 1.89 -0.92 13.74
N SER A 106 1.92 -1.94 14.60
CA SER A 106 0.89 -2.19 15.61
C SER A 106 1.36 -1.94 17.04
N SER A 107 2.68 -2.00 17.29
CA SER A 107 3.29 -1.61 18.56
C SER A 107 4.77 -1.23 18.41
N GLY A 108 5.33 -0.63 19.46
CA GLY A 108 6.75 -0.26 19.52
C GLY A 108 7.01 1.23 19.30
N GLU A 109 8.21 1.61 18.86
CA GLU A 109 8.58 2.98 18.55
C GLU A 109 8.41 3.19 17.05
N VAL A 110 7.84 4.33 16.64
CA VAL A 110 7.61 4.61 15.22
C VAL A 110 8.95 4.63 14.48
N GLY A 111 9.10 3.75 13.51
CA GLY A 111 10.34 3.66 12.73
C GLY A 111 10.64 2.28 12.17
N THR A 112 9.96 1.25 12.69
CA THR A 112 10.02 -0.11 12.15
C THR A 112 9.59 -0.10 10.70
N ALA A 113 10.44 -0.65 9.83
CA ALA A 113 10.17 -0.71 8.42
C ALA A 113 9.34 -1.96 8.10
N TYR A 114 8.44 -1.86 7.14
CA TYR A 114 7.60 -2.96 6.69
C TYR A 114 7.17 -2.79 5.25
N GLY A 115 6.76 -3.88 4.60
CA GLY A 115 6.17 -3.80 3.27
C GLY A 115 6.07 -5.13 2.57
N ILE A 116 6.41 -5.14 1.29
CA ILE A 116 6.26 -6.30 0.39
C ILE A 116 7.62 -6.82 -0.09
N VAL A 117 7.65 -8.12 -0.37
CA VAL A 117 8.72 -8.79 -1.14
C VAL A 117 8.15 -9.43 -2.39
N PHE A 118 8.95 -9.44 -3.45
CA PHE A 118 8.70 -10.15 -4.70
C PHE A 118 10.04 -10.60 -5.30
N ASN A 119 10.02 -11.35 -6.41
CA ASN A 119 11.19 -12.05 -6.93
C ASN A 119 11.84 -13.00 -5.90
N PHE A 120 11.10 -13.44 -4.87
CA PHE A 120 11.70 -14.20 -3.78
C PHE A 120 12.02 -15.62 -4.23
N GLN A 121 13.29 -15.99 -4.17
CA GLN A 121 13.79 -17.34 -4.43
C GLN A 121 14.41 -17.94 -3.16
N THR A 122 15.23 -17.14 -2.48
CA THR A 122 15.87 -17.47 -1.19
C THR A 122 15.94 -16.22 -0.31
N PRO A 123 16.27 -16.34 0.98
CA PRO A 123 16.52 -15.16 1.85
C PRO A 123 17.64 -14.22 1.35
N GLU A 124 18.49 -14.67 0.43
CA GLU A 124 19.56 -13.88 -0.18
C GLU A 124 19.19 -13.37 -1.58
N SER A 125 17.97 -13.67 -2.06
CA SER A 125 17.52 -13.34 -3.41
C SER A 125 16.02 -12.98 -3.42
N PHE A 126 15.76 -11.68 -3.27
CA PHE A 126 14.43 -11.06 -3.40
C PHE A 126 14.57 -9.56 -3.67
N THR A 127 13.48 -8.90 -4.05
CA THR A 127 13.34 -7.44 -4.02
C THR A 127 12.31 -7.05 -2.96
N ALA A 128 12.65 -6.08 -2.13
CA ALA A 128 11.79 -5.54 -1.08
C ALA A 128 11.44 -4.09 -1.33
N VAL A 129 10.19 -3.73 -1.03
CA VAL A 129 9.74 -2.35 -0.86
C VAL A 129 9.37 -2.20 0.60
N MET A 130 10.07 -1.33 1.29
CA MET A 130 9.86 -1.09 2.71
C MET A 130 9.52 0.37 2.95
N ILE A 131 8.59 0.60 3.86
CA ILE A 131 8.20 1.92 4.35
C ILE A 131 8.22 1.92 5.87
N ASN A 132 8.18 3.09 6.51
CA ASN A 132 7.89 3.19 7.94
C ASN A 132 6.92 4.32 8.27
N GLY A 133 6.45 4.35 9.52
CA GLY A 133 5.54 5.38 10.02
C GLY A 133 6.14 6.80 10.11
N ASN A 134 7.44 6.98 9.83
CA ASN A 134 8.07 8.29 9.73
C ASN A 134 8.02 8.86 8.30
N GLY A 135 7.35 8.17 7.37
CA GLY A 135 7.18 8.63 6.00
C GLY A 135 8.36 8.33 5.09
N TYR A 136 9.22 7.37 5.44
CA TYR A 136 10.35 6.97 4.61
C TYR A 136 10.05 5.70 3.81
N VAL A 137 10.70 5.58 2.65
CA VAL A 137 10.65 4.43 1.75
C VAL A 137 12.05 4.04 1.28
N GLU A 138 12.24 2.75 1.03
CA GLU A 138 13.38 2.18 0.33
C GLU A 138 12.92 1.05 -0.58
N VAL A 139 13.61 0.90 -1.70
CA VAL A 139 13.46 -0.24 -2.60
C VAL A 139 14.83 -0.84 -2.83
N ILE A 140 15.01 -2.06 -2.36
CA ILE A 140 16.31 -2.73 -2.30
C ILE A 140 16.17 -4.20 -2.71
N SER A 141 17.21 -4.75 -3.29
CA SER A 141 17.38 -6.18 -3.52
C SER A 141 18.18 -6.81 -2.39
N ALA A 142 17.93 -8.09 -2.09
CA ALA A 142 18.60 -8.81 -1.00
C ALA A 142 20.14 -8.87 -1.17
N ASP A 143 20.63 -8.76 -2.41
CA ASP A 143 22.06 -8.65 -2.74
C ASP A 143 22.68 -7.26 -2.45
N GLY A 144 21.89 -6.34 -1.88
CA GLY A 144 22.30 -4.98 -1.55
C GLY A 144 22.15 -3.98 -2.69
N ARG A 145 21.62 -4.38 -3.86
CA ARG A 145 21.33 -3.41 -4.93
C ARG A 145 20.18 -2.50 -4.53
N GLU A 146 20.48 -1.22 -4.37
CA GLU A 146 19.48 -0.17 -4.12
C GLU A 146 18.88 0.31 -5.44
N TRP A 147 17.56 0.24 -5.55
CA TRP A 147 16.78 0.90 -6.61
C TRP A 147 16.33 2.29 -6.16
N MET A 148 16.07 2.43 -4.86
CA MET A 148 15.73 3.67 -4.20
C MET A 148 16.27 3.64 -2.77
N ALA A 149 17.25 4.50 -2.50
CA ALA A 149 17.79 4.68 -1.15
C ALA A 149 16.72 5.25 -0.19
N TRP A 150 16.91 4.98 1.11
CA TRP A 150 16.03 5.40 2.19
C TRP A 150 15.77 6.91 2.17
N GLN A 151 14.56 7.33 1.78
CA GLN A 151 14.19 8.74 1.64
C GLN A 151 12.71 8.98 1.98
N GLN A 152 12.34 10.24 2.20
CA GLN A 152 10.93 10.58 2.48
C GLN A 152 10.05 10.47 1.23
N TRP A 153 8.81 10.01 1.41
CA TRP A 153 7.78 9.97 0.39
C TRP A 153 6.46 10.56 0.91
N PRO A 154 5.89 11.58 0.25
CA PRO A 154 4.75 12.33 0.79
C PRO A 154 3.45 11.53 0.91
N ASN A 155 3.33 10.41 0.19
CA ASN A 155 2.09 9.63 0.14
C ASN A 155 2.05 8.50 1.17
N ILE A 156 3.02 8.42 2.10
CA ILE A 156 2.98 7.47 3.22
C ILE A 156 2.16 8.06 4.37
N LEU A 157 1.21 7.28 4.88
CA LEU A 157 0.49 7.60 6.10
C LEU A 157 1.42 7.39 7.30
N LEU A 158 1.43 8.38 8.20
CA LEU A 158 2.38 8.46 9.31
C LEU A 158 1.91 7.70 10.56
N GLY A 159 2.84 7.45 11.48
CA GLY A 159 2.58 6.78 12.75
C GLY A 159 2.23 5.31 12.60
N TYR A 160 1.07 4.92 13.11
CA TYR A 160 0.56 3.54 13.13
C TYR A 160 -0.52 3.29 12.06
N GLU A 161 -0.78 4.26 11.20
CA GLU A 161 -1.75 4.12 10.12
C GLU A 161 -1.32 3.03 9.13
N ALA A 162 -2.30 2.30 8.61
CA ALA A 162 -2.06 1.24 7.65
C ALA A 162 -1.87 1.80 6.25
N ASN A 163 -0.77 1.42 5.61
CA ASN A 163 -0.45 1.78 4.23
C ASN A 163 -0.71 0.61 3.30
N ARG A 164 -1.14 0.91 2.07
CA ARG A 164 -1.29 -0.07 0.98
C ARG A 164 -0.03 -0.06 0.11
N LEU A 165 0.62 -1.21 -0.02
CA LEU A 165 1.75 -1.40 -0.91
C LEU A 165 1.36 -2.37 -2.02
N ARG A 166 1.82 -2.09 -3.24
CA ARG A 166 1.46 -2.86 -4.42
C ARG A 166 2.61 -2.94 -5.42
N VAL A 167 2.73 -4.08 -6.09
CA VAL A 167 3.53 -4.25 -7.30
C VAL A 167 2.67 -4.80 -8.44
N ASP A 168 2.71 -4.14 -9.60
CA ASP A 168 2.10 -4.60 -10.85
C ASP A 168 3.17 -5.06 -11.83
N ALA A 169 3.31 -6.38 -11.99
CA ALA A 169 4.28 -7.00 -12.89
C ALA A 169 3.69 -7.22 -14.29
N ARG A 170 4.32 -6.64 -15.33
CA ARG A 170 3.98 -6.81 -16.74
C ARG A 170 5.23 -6.78 -17.61
N GLY A 171 5.36 -7.73 -18.54
CA GLY A 171 6.48 -7.74 -19.48
C GLY A 171 7.88 -7.70 -18.85
N GLY A 172 8.08 -8.30 -17.67
CA GLY A 172 9.36 -8.32 -16.94
C GLY A 172 9.65 -7.07 -16.10
N GLU A 173 8.72 -6.12 -16.01
CA GLU A 173 8.84 -4.90 -15.22
C GLU A 173 7.71 -4.82 -14.18
N GLY A 174 8.03 -4.39 -12.96
CA GLY A 174 7.10 -4.17 -11.86
C GLY A 174 6.94 -2.69 -11.57
N LEU A 175 5.70 -2.18 -11.64
CA LEU A 175 5.39 -0.83 -11.16
C LEU A 175 4.98 -0.89 -9.69
N ILE A 176 5.80 -0.28 -8.83
CA ILE A 176 5.57 -0.20 -7.40
C ILE A 176 4.66 1.00 -7.09
N ARG A 177 3.71 0.80 -6.18
CA ARG A 177 2.83 1.85 -5.66
C ARG A 177 2.73 1.80 -4.15
N ILE A 178 2.55 2.99 -3.57
CA ILE A 178 2.23 3.19 -2.16
C ILE A 178 0.99 4.07 -2.10
N ASN A 179 -0.08 3.58 -1.48
CA ASN A 179 -1.38 4.26 -1.41
C ASN A 179 -1.86 4.75 -2.78
N ASP A 180 -1.78 3.85 -3.77
CA ASP A 180 -2.09 4.04 -5.21
C ASP A 180 -1.19 4.98 -6.01
N GLU A 181 -0.29 5.70 -5.34
CA GLU A 181 0.66 6.58 -6.00
C GLU A 181 1.87 5.82 -6.54
N ALA A 182 2.21 6.09 -7.80
CA ALA A 182 3.34 5.44 -8.48
C ALA A 182 4.67 5.89 -7.85
N LEU A 183 5.49 4.92 -7.45
CA LEU A 183 6.80 5.17 -6.86
C LEU A 183 7.91 5.04 -7.93
N LEU A 184 8.18 3.82 -8.40
CA LEU A 184 9.12 3.55 -9.48
C LEU A 184 8.84 2.23 -10.18
N ARG A 185 9.58 1.97 -11.27
CA ARG A 185 9.62 0.68 -11.97
C ARG A 185 10.91 -0.06 -11.66
N VAL A 186 10.82 -1.36 -11.47
CA VAL A 186 11.97 -2.25 -11.28
C VAL A 186 11.79 -3.56 -12.04
N PRO A 187 12.86 -4.27 -12.40
CA PRO A 187 12.76 -5.59 -13.01
C PRO A 187 12.02 -6.58 -12.11
N VAL A 188 11.19 -7.41 -12.72
CA VAL A 188 10.49 -8.52 -12.07
C VAL A 188 10.84 -9.83 -12.78
N SER A 189 11.19 -10.83 -11.99
CA SER A 189 11.41 -12.20 -12.40
C SER A 189 10.43 -13.13 -11.71
N GLU A 190 10.43 -14.41 -12.09
CA GLU A 190 9.69 -15.41 -11.35
C GLU A 190 10.17 -15.48 -9.89
N GLY A 191 9.25 -15.74 -8.97
CA GLY A 191 9.53 -15.86 -7.55
C GLY A 191 8.27 -15.84 -6.71
N ALA A 192 8.42 -16.14 -5.42
CA ALA A 192 7.39 -15.95 -4.44
C ALA A 192 7.17 -14.45 -4.15
N VAL A 193 6.00 -14.15 -3.61
CA VAL A 193 5.60 -12.82 -3.14
C VAL A 193 5.25 -12.91 -1.66
N GLY A 194 5.37 -11.80 -0.94
CA GLY A 194 5.10 -11.83 0.48
C GLY A 194 5.27 -10.52 1.20
N VAL A 195 5.35 -10.61 2.52
CA VAL A 195 5.49 -9.47 3.42
C VAL A 195 6.80 -9.53 4.18
N ILE A 196 7.30 -8.37 4.58
CA ILE A 196 8.56 -8.22 5.32
C ILE A 196 8.42 -7.12 6.37
N ALA A 197 9.17 -7.28 7.46
CA ALA A 197 9.43 -6.25 8.46
C ALA A 197 10.93 -6.22 8.82
N ARG A 198 11.42 -5.02 9.16
CA ARG A 198 12.78 -4.77 9.68
C ARG A 198 12.70 -3.86 10.90
N GLY A 199 13.11 -4.35 12.06
CA GLY A 199 12.94 -3.65 13.33
C GLY A 199 13.96 -2.54 13.54
N SER A 200 13.51 -1.39 14.05
CA SER A 200 14.38 -0.26 14.44
C SER A 200 14.83 -0.31 15.90
N ALA A 201 14.13 -1.09 16.71
CA ALA A 201 14.33 -1.25 18.16
C ALA A 201 13.85 -2.64 18.59
N ALA A 202 13.96 -2.97 19.87
CA ALA A 202 13.45 -4.23 20.40
C ALA A 202 11.91 -4.23 20.50
N GLY A 203 11.29 -5.41 20.37
CA GLY A 203 9.86 -5.64 20.64
C GLY A 203 8.91 -4.89 19.71
N GLN A 204 9.31 -4.71 18.45
CA GLN A 204 8.50 -4.01 17.46
C GLN A 204 7.54 -4.96 16.79
N ARG A 205 6.33 -4.49 16.47
CA ARG A 205 5.34 -5.32 15.79
C ARG A 205 4.69 -4.58 14.64
N VAL A 206 4.53 -5.31 13.54
CA VAL A 206 3.83 -4.87 12.34
C VAL A 206 2.67 -5.81 12.12
N ARG A 207 1.50 -5.24 11.78
CA ARG A 207 0.32 -6.00 11.40
C ARG A 207 -0.02 -5.77 9.94
N PHE A 208 -0.22 -6.85 9.20
CA PHE A 208 -0.86 -6.83 7.90
C PHE A 208 -2.32 -7.26 8.07
N GLY A 209 -3.27 -6.49 7.51
CA GLY A 209 -4.71 -6.75 7.61
C GLY A 209 -5.27 -7.61 6.47
N TRP A 210 -4.79 -7.42 5.24
CA TRP A 210 -4.99 -8.37 4.14
C TRP A 210 -3.81 -8.41 3.15
N ALA A 211 -3.76 -9.47 2.34
CA ALA A 211 -2.92 -9.60 1.15
C ALA A 211 -3.74 -10.16 -0.02
N LYS A 212 -3.51 -9.67 -1.23
CA LYS A 212 -4.25 -10.06 -2.44
C LYS A 212 -3.29 -10.31 -3.60
N TYR A 213 -3.65 -11.27 -4.44
CA TYR A 213 -2.89 -11.61 -5.63
C TYR A 213 -3.80 -11.80 -6.83
N TRP A 214 -3.41 -11.16 -7.93
CA TRP A 214 -4.05 -11.29 -9.22
C TRP A 214 -3.04 -11.79 -10.24
N ALA A 215 -3.49 -12.61 -11.19
CA ALA A 215 -2.66 -13.10 -12.28
C ALA A 215 -3.50 -13.29 -13.56
N LYS A 216 -2.81 -13.30 -14.71
CA LYS A 216 -3.42 -13.56 -16.03
C LYS A 216 -3.39 -15.03 -16.39
#